data_AF-A0A316U1C2-F1
#
_entry.id   AF-A0A316U1C2-F1
#
_cell.length_a   1.000
_cell.length_b   1.000
_cell.length_c   1.000
_cell.angle_alpha   90.00
_cell.angle_beta   90.00
_cell.angle_gamma   90.00
#
_symmetry.space_group_name_H-M   'P 1'
#
loop_
_entity.id
_entity.type
_entity.pdbx_description
1 polymer ?
#
loop_
_entity_poly.entity_id
_entity_poly.type
_entity_poly.pdbx_seq_one_letter_code
_entity_poly.pdbx_strand_id
1 'polypeptide(L)'
;MTLSPPLRPAKQPRLNSPGSTSTTTSTASVSMSAPTPTSSSSSFLVQLDAAHPGACLPTRGSALAAGYDLYSSETLTLPARGGRKVVQTGIRIKVPQGTYGRVAPRSGLAVKHGIDVGAGVVDEDYRGLLGVLLFNFGEEDFTINQGDRIAQLVLEKIATPAVVQVESLEATERGEGGFGHTGGFGAKVVQVQEPKEASSK
;
A
#
# COMPACT_ATOMS: atom_id res chain seq x y z
N MET A 1 20.81 -24.05 -52.87
CA MET A 1 20.07 -25.33 -52.88
C MET A 1 19.75 -25.63 -51.42
N THR A 2 18.55 -25.57 -50.86
CA THR A 2 17.17 -25.59 -51.35
C THR A 2 16.30 -24.78 -50.36
N LEU A 3 15.58 -23.76 -50.85
CA LEU A 3 14.60 -22.99 -50.07
C LEU A 3 13.26 -23.75 -50.05
N SER A 4 12.71 -23.97 -48.86
CA SER A 4 11.38 -24.59 -48.67
C SER A 4 10.26 -23.56 -48.92
N PRO A 5 9.14 -23.94 -49.56
CA PRO A 5 8.03 -23.02 -49.86
C PRO A 5 7.05 -22.85 -48.67
N PRO A 6 6.34 -21.71 -48.58
CA PRO A 6 5.37 -21.47 -47.52
C PRO A 6 4.02 -22.18 -47.74
N LEU A 7 3.42 -22.64 -46.63
CA LEU A 7 2.11 -23.29 -46.55
C LEU A 7 0.95 -22.31 -46.84
N ARG A 8 -0.05 -22.79 -47.61
CA ARG A 8 -1.30 -22.10 -47.97
C ARG A 8 -2.24 -21.88 -46.77
N PRO A 9 -3.05 -20.81 -46.76
CA PRO A 9 -4.12 -20.62 -45.78
C PRO A 9 -5.35 -21.48 -46.11
N ALA A 10 -5.92 -22.11 -45.09
CA ALA A 10 -7.15 -22.90 -45.17
C ALA A 10 -8.41 -22.02 -45.04
N LYS A 11 -9.45 -22.45 -45.78
CA LYS A 11 -10.78 -21.85 -45.96
C LYS A 11 -11.55 -21.57 -44.66
N GLN A 12 -12.17 -20.40 -44.59
CA GLN A 12 -13.32 -20.09 -43.72
C GLN A 12 -14.61 -20.76 -44.25
N PRO A 13 -15.51 -21.25 -43.37
CA PRO A 13 -16.89 -21.50 -43.74
C PRO A 13 -17.82 -20.32 -43.41
N ARG A 14 -18.85 -20.20 -44.25
CA ARG A 14 -19.81 -19.10 -44.42
C ARG A 14 -20.79 -18.86 -43.26
N LEU A 15 -21.27 -17.61 -43.22
CA LEU A 15 -22.45 -17.12 -42.51
C LEU A 15 -23.72 -17.94 -42.81
N ASN A 16 -24.57 -18.09 -41.79
CA ASN A 16 -26.01 -18.31 -41.92
C ASN A 16 -26.78 -17.56 -40.80
N SER A 17 -27.76 -16.75 -41.20
CA SER A 17 -28.91 -16.23 -40.46
C SER A 17 -29.98 -15.87 -41.52
N PRO A 18 -31.31 -15.78 -41.26
CA PRO A 18 -31.99 -15.46 -39.99
C PRO A 18 -33.32 -16.23 -39.71
N GLY A 19 -33.93 -15.98 -38.54
CA GLY A 19 -35.34 -16.32 -38.19
C GLY A 19 -35.53 -16.21 -36.66
N SER A 20 -36.07 -15.11 -36.12
CA SER A 20 -37.50 -14.76 -35.94
C SER A 20 -38.17 -15.46 -34.75
N THR A 21 -38.34 -14.67 -33.68
CA THR A 21 -39.44 -14.58 -32.68
C THR A 21 -39.81 -15.80 -31.81
N SER A 22 -39.65 -15.65 -30.48
CA SER A 22 -40.79 -15.64 -29.54
C SER A 22 -40.34 -15.39 -28.09
N THR A 23 -40.97 -14.38 -27.49
CA THR A 23 -41.06 -14.02 -26.08
C THR A 23 -41.30 -15.21 -25.14
N THR A 24 -40.52 -15.33 -24.06
CA THR A 24 -41.03 -15.85 -22.78
C THR A 24 -40.24 -15.25 -21.61
N THR A 25 -40.92 -14.40 -20.86
CA THR A 25 -40.50 -13.81 -19.60
C THR A 25 -40.43 -14.89 -18.53
N SER A 26 -39.25 -15.13 -17.96
CA SER A 26 -39.09 -15.95 -16.76
C SER A 26 -37.94 -15.38 -15.92
N THR A 27 -38.22 -14.29 -15.21
CA THR A 27 -37.29 -13.75 -14.22
C THR A 27 -37.49 -14.52 -12.92
N ALA A 28 -36.56 -15.43 -12.66
CA ALA A 28 -36.41 -16.16 -11.41
C ALA A 28 -36.16 -15.19 -10.25
N SER A 29 -36.88 -15.40 -9.15
CA SER A 29 -36.65 -14.77 -7.86
C SER A 29 -35.31 -15.24 -7.28
N VAL A 30 -34.29 -14.37 -7.32
CA VAL A 30 -33.02 -14.60 -6.62
C VAL A 30 -33.18 -14.18 -5.17
N SER A 31 -33.37 -15.16 -4.29
CA SER A 31 -33.26 -14.99 -2.84
C SER A 31 -31.83 -14.60 -2.47
N MET A 32 -31.63 -13.33 -2.15
CA MET A 32 -30.40 -12.84 -1.55
C MET A 32 -30.39 -13.25 -0.07
N SER A 33 -29.81 -14.42 0.24
CA SER A 33 -29.38 -14.71 1.61
C SER A 33 -28.25 -13.75 1.97
N ALA A 34 -28.51 -12.88 2.95
CA ALA A 34 -27.50 -12.01 3.54
C ALA A 34 -26.32 -12.86 4.06
N PRO A 35 -25.06 -12.47 3.80
CA PRO A 35 -23.92 -13.14 4.40
C PRO A 35 -23.95 -12.92 5.91
N THR A 36 -24.00 -14.04 6.64
CA THR A 36 -23.83 -14.11 8.09
C THR A 36 -22.59 -13.32 8.50
N PRO A 37 -22.63 -12.46 9.55
CA PRO A 37 -21.43 -11.80 10.06
C PRO A 37 -20.53 -12.88 10.65
N THR A 38 -19.61 -13.37 9.83
CA THR A 38 -18.58 -14.30 10.26
C THR A 38 -17.66 -13.49 11.15
N SER A 39 -17.51 -13.90 12.41
CA SER A 39 -16.63 -13.28 13.39
C SER A 39 -15.23 -13.08 12.80
N SER A 40 -14.94 -11.85 12.35
CA SER A 40 -13.68 -11.52 11.71
C SER A 40 -12.57 -11.61 12.73
N SER A 41 -11.73 -12.65 12.66
CA SER A 41 -10.54 -12.77 13.48
C SER A 41 -9.60 -11.59 13.20
N SER A 42 -9.50 -10.65 14.13
CA SER A 42 -8.69 -9.43 14.03
C SER A 42 -7.20 -9.65 14.29
N SER A 43 -6.71 -10.87 14.11
CA SER A 43 -5.37 -11.28 14.51
C SER A 43 -4.33 -10.96 13.43
N PHE A 44 -3.25 -10.30 13.83
CA PHE A 44 -2.04 -10.19 13.02
C PHE A 44 -1.22 -11.48 13.18
N LEU A 45 -1.09 -12.27 12.11
CA LEU A 45 -0.37 -13.54 12.14
C LEU A 45 1.00 -13.36 11.50
N VAL A 46 2.02 -13.95 12.13
CA VAL A 46 3.40 -13.92 11.67
C VAL A 46 3.96 -15.34 11.67
N GLN A 47 4.57 -15.73 10.56
CA GLN A 47 5.31 -16.98 10.41
C GLN A 47 6.78 -16.64 10.21
N LEU A 48 7.65 -17.23 11.02
CA LEU A 48 9.10 -17.19 10.80
C LEU A 48 9.46 -18.20 9.71
N ASP A 49 10.25 -17.78 8.73
CA ASP A 49 10.70 -18.63 7.64
C ASP A 49 11.96 -19.41 8.06
N ALA A 50 11.91 -20.74 7.97
CA ALA A 50 12.99 -21.61 8.46
C ALA A 50 14.31 -21.42 7.69
N ALA A 51 14.28 -20.89 6.47
CA ALA A 51 15.49 -20.57 5.70
C ALA A 51 16.20 -19.30 6.19
N HIS A 52 15.59 -18.55 7.11
CA HIS A 52 16.10 -17.29 7.64
C HIS A 52 16.26 -17.39 9.17
N PRO A 53 17.33 -18.03 9.66
CA PRO A 53 17.52 -18.25 11.10
C PRO A 53 17.66 -16.95 11.92
N GLY A 54 17.93 -15.82 11.25
CA GLY A 54 17.95 -14.49 11.86
C GLY A 54 16.58 -13.80 11.95
N ALA A 55 15.49 -14.45 11.54
CA ALA A 55 14.16 -13.89 11.60
C ALA A 55 13.68 -13.67 13.04
N CYS A 56 13.10 -12.50 13.31
CA CYS A 56 12.56 -12.14 14.61
C CYS A 56 11.07 -11.79 14.48
N LEU A 57 10.29 -12.10 15.53
CA LEU A 57 8.91 -11.63 15.59
C LEU A 57 8.89 -10.09 15.72
N PRO A 58 8.03 -9.39 14.97
CA PRO A 58 7.85 -7.96 15.11
C PRO A 58 7.41 -7.59 16.54
N THR A 59 7.96 -6.50 17.07
CA THR A 59 7.63 -6.04 18.43
C THR A 59 7.14 -4.61 18.43
N ARG A 60 6.43 -4.20 19.47
CA ARG A 60 6.02 -2.80 19.63
C ARG A 60 6.94 -2.09 20.62
N GLY A 61 7.41 -0.91 20.24
CA GLY A 61 8.29 -0.11 21.10
C GLY A 61 7.61 0.47 22.35
N SER A 62 6.28 0.58 22.34
CA SER A 62 5.49 1.04 23.51
C SER A 62 4.05 0.54 23.45
N ALA A 63 3.32 0.69 24.56
CA ALA A 63 1.91 0.26 24.71
C ALA A 63 0.92 1.01 23.81
N LEU A 64 1.31 2.10 23.15
CA LEU A 64 0.50 2.81 22.13
C LEU A 64 1.26 3.05 20.83
N ALA A 65 2.41 2.40 20.62
CA ALA A 65 3.14 2.48 19.37
C ALA A 65 2.25 2.03 18.19
N ALA A 66 2.20 2.86 17.15
CA ALA A 66 1.40 2.59 15.95
C ALA A 66 1.95 1.41 15.13
N GLY A 67 3.27 1.27 15.07
CA GLY A 67 3.96 0.27 14.27
C GLY A 67 4.60 -0.84 15.09
N TYR A 68 4.76 -2.00 14.44
CA TYR A 68 5.59 -3.10 14.91
C TYR A 68 6.98 -2.97 14.27
N ASP A 69 8.03 -2.82 15.08
CA ASP A 69 9.42 -2.82 14.62
C ASP A 69 9.70 -4.11 13.81
N LEU A 70 10.24 -3.94 12.60
CA LEU A 70 10.71 -5.00 11.72
C LEU A 70 12.23 -5.13 11.82
N TYR A 71 12.70 -6.36 11.84
CA TYR A 71 14.10 -6.70 12.06
C TYR A 71 14.75 -7.21 10.77
N SER A 72 16.01 -6.89 10.55
CA SER A 72 16.80 -7.51 9.49
C SER A 72 17.11 -8.97 9.84
N SER A 73 16.91 -9.89 8.90
CA SER A 73 17.37 -11.29 9.04
C SER A 73 18.77 -11.51 8.48
N GLU A 74 19.42 -10.47 7.95
CA GLU A 74 20.73 -10.55 7.29
C GLU A 74 21.62 -9.35 7.62
N THR A 75 22.92 -9.48 7.34
CA THR A 75 23.89 -8.38 7.44
C THR A 75 24.25 -7.89 6.05
N LEU A 76 24.13 -6.58 5.81
CA LEU A 76 24.50 -5.96 4.54
C LEU A 76 24.87 -4.49 4.72
N THR A 77 25.56 -3.94 3.72
CA THR A 77 25.84 -2.49 3.63
C THR A 77 24.93 -1.87 2.59
N LEU A 78 24.24 -0.80 2.98
CA LEU A 78 23.40 0.03 2.12
C LEU A 78 24.21 1.24 1.62
N PRO A 79 24.52 1.32 0.31
CA PRO A 79 25.41 2.37 -0.21
C PRO A 79 24.87 3.78 0.04
N ALA A 80 25.77 4.73 0.29
CA ALA A 80 25.46 6.15 0.47
C ALA A 80 24.85 6.81 -0.78
N ARG A 81 24.44 8.08 -0.64
CA ARG A 81 24.14 9.00 -1.75
C ARG A 81 23.09 8.48 -2.75
N GLY A 82 22.00 7.92 -2.22
CA GLY A 82 20.88 7.40 -3.00
C GLY A 82 20.92 5.89 -3.25
N GLY A 83 21.81 5.15 -2.59
CA GLY A 83 21.81 3.69 -2.64
C GLY A 83 20.50 3.10 -2.10
N ARG A 84 20.10 1.96 -2.67
CA ARG A 84 18.88 1.25 -2.30
C ARG A 84 19.10 -0.25 -2.26
N LYS A 85 18.52 -0.93 -1.27
CA LYS A 85 18.49 -2.40 -1.19
C LYS A 85 17.19 -2.87 -0.56
N VAL A 86 16.75 -4.06 -0.97
CA VAL A 86 15.70 -4.80 -0.24
C VAL A 86 16.41 -5.61 0.83
N VAL A 87 16.04 -5.36 2.08
CA VAL A 87 16.56 -6.09 3.25
C VAL A 87 15.53 -7.14 3.65
N GLN A 88 15.94 -8.39 3.77
CA GLN A 88 15.07 -9.48 4.18
C GLN A 88 14.75 -9.39 5.67
N THR A 89 13.49 -9.67 6.02
CA THR A 89 13.07 -9.79 7.43
C THR A 89 12.97 -11.24 7.91
N GLY A 90 12.95 -12.19 6.98
CA GLY A 90 12.80 -13.61 7.30
C GLY A 90 11.39 -13.99 7.79
N ILE A 91 10.40 -13.11 7.67
CA ILE A 91 9.02 -13.38 8.11
C ILE A 91 8.02 -13.35 6.95
N ARG A 92 6.94 -14.10 7.11
CA ARG A 92 5.72 -14.01 6.30
C ARG A 92 4.60 -13.51 7.21
N ILE A 93 3.69 -12.73 6.66
CA ILE A 93 2.62 -12.13 7.46
C ILE A 93 1.24 -12.36 6.86
N LYS A 94 0.23 -12.33 7.73
CA LYS A 94 -1.17 -12.11 7.37
C LYS A 94 -1.70 -10.99 8.26
N VAL A 95 -2.02 -9.86 7.63
CA VAL A 95 -2.62 -8.72 8.33
C VAL A 95 -4.12 -9.00 8.60
N PRO A 96 -4.72 -8.31 9.58
CA PRO A 96 -6.17 -8.39 9.81
C PRO A 96 -6.98 -7.98 8.58
N GLN A 97 -8.17 -8.56 8.44
CA GLN A 97 -9.08 -8.22 7.34
C GLN A 97 -9.43 -6.73 7.32
N GLY A 98 -9.48 -6.12 6.13
CA GLY A 98 -9.79 -4.70 5.97
C GLY A 98 -8.63 -3.78 6.35
N THR A 99 -7.41 -4.33 6.42
CA THR A 99 -6.18 -3.58 6.61
C THR A 99 -5.14 -3.97 5.58
N TYR A 100 -4.19 -3.07 5.35
CA TYR A 100 -2.92 -3.41 4.71
C TYR A 100 -1.77 -3.13 5.68
N GLY A 101 -0.62 -3.76 5.44
CA GLY A 101 0.59 -3.48 6.19
C GLY A 101 1.39 -2.36 5.50
N ARG A 102 1.48 -1.19 6.13
CA ARG A 102 2.39 -0.14 5.67
C ARG A 102 3.76 -0.30 6.31
N VAL A 103 4.79 -0.57 5.52
CA VAL A 103 6.18 -0.48 5.97
C VAL A 103 6.58 1.00 5.99
N ALA A 104 6.88 1.50 7.17
CA ALA A 104 7.15 2.91 7.45
C ALA A 104 8.57 3.11 7.97
N PRO A 105 9.19 4.28 7.71
CA PRO A 105 10.52 4.60 8.22
C PRO A 105 10.51 4.75 9.74
N ARG A 106 11.65 4.48 10.37
CA ARG A 106 11.89 4.77 11.79
C ARG A 106 12.54 6.14 11.90
N SER A 107 11.95 7.05 12.68
CA SER A 107 12.39 8.45 12.79
C SER A 107 13.87 8.59 13.16
N GLY A 108 14.37 7.72 14.05
CA GLY A 108 15.77 7.71 14.45
C GLY A 108 16.73 7.41 13.29
N LEU A 109 16.37 6.50 12.39
CA LEU A 109 17.19 6.17 11.22
C LEU A 109 17.11 7.27 10.15
N ALA A 110 15.92 7.84 9.95
CA ALA A 110 15.72 8.94 9.01
C ALA A 110 16.54 10.18 9.40
N VAL A 111 16.44 10.63 10.66
CA VAL A 111 17.10 11.86 11.12
C VAL A 111 18.62 11.70 11.26
N LYS A 112 19.10 10.55 11.77
CA LYS A 112 20.52 10.38 12.10
C LYS A 112 21.35 9.86 10.93
N HIS A 113 20.74 9.08 10.03
CA HIS A 113 21.45 8.34 8.99
C HIS A 113 20.88 8.59 7.58
N GLY A 114 19.83 9.39 7.44
CA GLY A 114 19.21 9.66 6.12
C GLY A 114 18.52 8.43 5.52
N ILE A 115 18.08 7.48 6.36
CA ILE A 115 17.44 6.24 5.88
C ILE A 115 15.94 6.42 5.73
N ASP A 116 15.43 6.08 4.56
CA ASP A 116 14.00 6.10 4.25
C ASP A 116 13.51 4.74 3.72
N VAL A 117 12.19 4.56 3.69
CA VAL A 117 11.52 3.33 3.24
C VAL A 117 10.78 3.59 1.93
N GLY A 118 11.02 2.75 0.93
CA GLY A 118 10.31 2.73 -0.34
C GLY A 118 9.19 1.70 -0.41
N ALA A 119 8.34 1.85 -1.43
CA ALA A 119 7.18 0.99 -1.72
C ALA A 119 6.23 0.88 -0.51
N GLY A 120 6.48 -0.09 0.38
CA GLY A 120 5.89 -0.14 1.70
C GLY A 120 4.41 -0.54 1.77
N VAL A 121 3.77 -0.93 0.67
CA VAL A 121 2.41 -1.50 0.69
C VAL A 121 2.50 -3.01 0.72
N VAL A 122 2.00 -3.63 1.79
CA VAL A 122 1.89 -5.09 1.93
C VAL A 122 0.42 -5.48 1.97
N ASP A 123 -0.02 -6.16 0.93
CA ASP A 123 -1.43 -6.52 0.73
C ASP A 123 -1.93 -7.59 1.71
N GLU A 124 -3.24 -7.61 1.94
CA GLU A 124 -3.91 -8.54 2.86
C GLU A 124 -3.70 -10.02 2.47
N ASP A 125 -3.61 -10.30 1.17
CA ASP A 125 -3.47 -11.62 0.58
C ASP A 125 -2.00 -12.02 0.31
N TYR A 126 -1.04 -11.14 0.60
CA TYR A 126 0.39 -11.44 0.43
C TYR A 126 0.87 -12.48 1.45
N ARG A 127 1.48 -13.59 0.96
CA ARG A 127 2.10 -14.64 1.80
C ARG A 127 3.57 -14.90 1.48
N GLY A 128 4.15 -14.03 0.66
CA GLY A 128 5.58 -14.06 0.36
C GLY A 128 6.43 -13.64 1.56
N LEU A 129 7.75 -13.70 1.37
CA LEU A 129 8.71 -13.24 2.36
C LEU A 129 8.73 -11.71 2.39
N LEU A 130 8.53 -11.12 3.57
CA LEU A 130 8.48 -9.67 3.71
C LEU A 130 9.89 -9.07 3.55
N GLY A 131 10.07 -8.28 2.51
CA GLY A 131 11.27 -7.46 2.30
C GLY A 131 11.01 -5.99 2.62
N VAL A 132 12.04 -5.30 3.13
CA VAL A 132 12.01 -3.85 3.39
C VAL A 132 12.90 -3.15 2.37
N LEU A 133 12.32 -2.37 1.46
CA LEU A 133 13.09 -1.52 0.56
C LEU A 133 13.58 -0.29 1.31
N LEU A 134 14.88 -0.19 1.53
CA LEU A 134 15.51 0.96 2.15
C LEU A 134 16.24 1.82 1.11
N PHE A 135 16.17 3.13 1.31
CA PHE A 135 16.98 4.14 0.65
C PHE A 135 17.94 4.77 1.66
N ASN A 136 19.16 5.05 1.24
CA ASN A 136 20.13 5.82 2.02
C ASN A 136 20.43 7.14 1.30
N PHE A 137 19.86 8.22 1.83
CA PHE A 137 20.13 9.58 1.38
C PHE A 137 21.26 10.26 2.18
N GLY A 138 21.89 9.53 3.10
CA GLY A 138 23.06 9.98 3.84
C GLY A 138 24.32 10.03 2.98
N GLU A 139 25.34 10.67 3.53
CA GLU A 139 26.65 10.84 2.89
C GLU A 139 27.57 9.62 3.06
N GLU A 140 27.23 8.73 3.99
CA GLU A 140 28.02 7.55 4.36
C GLU A 140 27.25 6.24 4.11
N ASP A 141 28.00 5.17 3.85
CA ASP A 141 27.45 3.82 3.74
C ASP A 141 26.85 3.39 5.09
N PHE A 142 25.66 2.80 5.05
CA PHE A 142 24.95 2.39 6.26
C PHE A 142 24.99 0.86 6.40
N THR A 143 25.70 0.39 7.43
CA THR A 143 25.76 -1.04 7.76
C THR A 143 24.55 -1.45 8.56
N ILE A 144 23.85 -2.46 8.07
CA ILE A 144 22.72 -3.12 8.73
C ILE A 144 23.19 -4.49 9.16
N ASN A 145 23.07 -4.79 10.45
CA ASN A 145 23.37 -6.10 10.99
C ASN A 145 22.10 -6.93 11.12
N GLN A 146 22.25 -8.25 11.09
CA GLN A 146 21.18 -9.15 11.50
C GLN A 146 20.67 -8.78 12.90
N GLY A 147 19.34 -8.70 13.05
CA GLY A 147 18.68 -8.30 14.29
C GLY A 147 18.50 -6.78 14.47
N ASP A 148 19.03 -5.94 13.57
CA ASP A 148 18.77 -4.50 13.62
C ASP A 148 17.33 -4.19 13.26
N ARG A 149 16.74 -3.22 13.97
CA ARG A 149 15.39 -2.70 13.68
C ARG A 149 15.47 -1.70 12.54
N ILE A 150 15.00 -2.10 11.36
CA ILE A 150 15.23 -1.35 10.11
C ILE A 150 14.01 -0.54 9.65
N ALA A 151 12.81 -0.96 10.00
CA ALA A 151 11.56 -0.29 9.64
C ALA A 151 10.49 -0.60 10.70
N GLN A 152 9.28 -0.10 10.51
CA GLN A 152 8.13 -0.50 11.32
C GLN A 152 6.91 -0.78 10.42
N LEU A 153 6.12 -1.78 10.77
CA LEU A 153 4.88 -2.13 10.07
C LEU A 153 3.68 -1.52 10.79
N VAL A 154 2.95 -0.63 10.13
CA VAL A 154 1.70 -0.05 10.62
C VAL A 154 0.54 -0.77 9.95
N LEU A 155 -0.42 -1.27 10.74
CA LEU A 155 -1.63 -1.91 10.23
C LEU A 155 -2.68 -0.83 9.97
N GLU A 156 -2.81 -0.42 8.71
CA GLU A 156 -3.68 0.68 8.33
C GLU A 156 -5.02 0.17 7.82
N LYS A 157 -6.11 0.70 8.40
CA LYS A 157 -7.46 0.39 7.97
C LYS A 157 -7.73 1.02 6.61
N ILE A 158 -8.35 0.25 5.73
CA ILE A 158 -8.70 0.68 4.37
C ILE A 158 -10.13 0.33 4.04
N ALA A 159 -10.67 1.00 3.01
CA ALA A 159 -11.88 0.59 2.32
C ALA A 159 -11.48 0.18 0.89
N THR A 160 -12.06 -0.92 0.42
CA THR A 160 -11.84 -1.46 -0.93
C THR A 160 -13.16 -1.48 -1.73
N PRO A 161 -13.83 -0.33 -1.95
CA PRO A 161 -15.07 -0.28 -2.69
C PRO A 161 -14.85 -0.59 -4.17
N ALA A 162 -15.90 -1.02 -4.86
CA ALA A 162 -15.88 -1.12 -6.31
C ALA A 162 -15.73 0.29 -6.94
N VAL A 163 -14.96 0.37 -8.02
CA VAL A 163 -14.84 1.60 -8.82
C VAL A 163 -16.09 1.76 -9.68
N VAL A 164 -16.72 2.93 -9.62
CA VAL A 164 -17.92 3.29 -10.42
C VAL A 164 -17.62 4.54 -11.24
N GLN A 165 -17.75 4.45 -12.57
CA GLN A 165 -17.58 5.57 -13.49
C GLN A 165 -18.84 6.44 -13.52
N VAL A 166 -18.67 7.77 -13.49
CA VAL A 166 -19.74 8.78 -13.57
C VAL A 166 -19.39 9.86 -14.59
N GLU A 167 -20.38 10.61 -15.07
CA GLU A 167 -20.17 11.70 -16.04
C GLU A 167 -19.57 12.96 -15.40
N SER A 168 -19.89 13.23 -14.14
CA SER A 168 -19.38 14.39 -13.40
C SER A 168 -19.37 14.15 -11.89
N LEU A 169 -18.57 14.93 -11.17
CA LEU A 169 -18.51 14.96 -9.70
C LEU A 169 -19.11 16.27 -9.17
N GLU A 170 -19.60 16.24 -7.94
CA GLU A 170 -20.12 17.41 -7.24
C GLU A 170 -19.02 18.45 -6.95
N ALA A 171 -19.39 19.74 -6.99
CA ALA A 171 -18.48 20.81 -6.63
C ALA A 171 -18.21 20.81 -5.11
N THR A 172 -16.98 21.07 -4.73
CA THR A 172 -16.57 21.23 -3.32
C THR A 172 -15.90 22.58 -3.12
N GLU A 173 -15.83 23.06 -1.87
CA GLU A 173 -15.10 24.31 -1.55
C GLU A 173 -13.63 24.28 -1.98
N ARG A 174 -12.99 23.10 -1.96
CA ARG A 174 -11.60 22.92 -2.41
C ARG A 174 -11.47 22.95 -3.93
N GLY A 175 -12.48 22.48 -4.66
CA GLY A 175 -12.48 22.42 -6.13
C GLY A 175 -11.22 21.76 -6.70
N GLU A 176 -10.59 22.41 -7.68
CA GLU A 176 -9.36 21.96 -8.36
C GLU A 176 -8.06 22.30 -7.59
N GLY A 177 -8.17 22.83 -6.36
CA GLY A 177 -7.02 23.26 -5.55
C GLY A 177 -6.10 22.13 -5.09
N GLY A 178 -4.83 22.17 -5.50
CA GLY A 178 -3.76 21.23 -5.12
C GLY A 178 -2.40 21.90 -4.91
N PHE A 179 -1.36 21.13 -4.56
CA PHE A 179 0.05 21.56 -4.61
C PHE A 179 0.38 22.90 -3.92
N GLY A 180 -0.12 23.11 -2.69
CA GLY A 180 0.14 24.34 -1.94
C GLY A 180 -0.86 25.49 -2.16
N HIS A 181 -2.02 25.23 -2.79
CA HIS A 181 -3.08 26.23 -3.00
C HIS A 181 -3.64 26.89 -1.73
N THR A 182 -3.50 26.27 -0.55
CA THR A 182 -3.92 26.84 0.74
C THR A 182 -2.84 27.69 1.43
N GLY A 183 -1.66 27.84 0.80
CA GLY A 183 -0.51 28.57 1.36
C GLY A 183 0.81 27.84 1.15
N GLY A 184 1.90 28.61 1.04
CA GLY A 184 3.28 28.14 0.89
C GLY A 184 4.20 28.60 2.02
N PHE A 185 5.40 28.02 2.09
CA PHE A 185 6.47 28.46 3.00
C PHE A 185 6.67 29.98 2.88
N GLY A 186 6.48 30.72 3.98
CA GLY A 186 6.61 32.18 4.01
C GLY A 186 5.29 32.98 3.89
N ALA A 187 4.13 32.33 3.80
CA ALA A 187 2.86 33.03 3.89
C ALA A 187 2.73 33.76 5.24
N LYS A 188 2.53 35.09 5.20
CA LYS A 188 2.28 35.89 6.40
C LYS A 188 1.01 35.39 7.06
N VAL A 189 1.13 34.84 8.28
CA VAL A 189 -0.02 34.53 9.12
C VAL A 189 -0.78 35.83 9.34
N VAL A 190 -1.99 35.91 8.77
CA VAL A 190 -2.89 37.04 9.02
C VAL A 190 -3.29 36.95 10.49
N GLN A 191 -2.80 37.88 11.31
CA GLN A 191 -3.25 37.97 12.70
C GLN A 191 -4.67 38.51 12.71
N VAL A 192 -5.59 37.71 13.24
CA VAL A 192 -6.99 38.11 13.47
C VAL A 192 -6.98 39.20 14.54
N GLN A 193 -7.38 40.42 14.19
CA GLN A 193 -7.61 41.49 15.17
C GLN A 193 -8.93 41.23 15.90
N GLU A 194 -8.88 41.16 17.23
CA GLU A 194 -10.07 41.10 18.08
C GLU A 194 -10.94 42.37 17.90
N PRO A 195 -12.28 42.23 17.94
CA PRO A 195 -13.18 43.36 17.80
C PRO A 195 -13.03 44.32 19.00
N LYS A 196 -12.82 45.62 18.70
CA LYS A 196 -12.85 46.67 19.72
C LYS A 196 -14.25 46.77 20.32
N GLU A 197 -14.35 46.58 21.63
CA GLU A 197 -15.54 46.92 22.42
C GLU A 197 -15.94 48.38 22.16
N ALA A 198 -17.17 48.58 21.69
CA ALA A 198 -17.79 49.88 21.60
C ALA A 198 -18.15 50.35 23.02
N SER A 199 -17.31 51.21 23.59
CA SER A 199 -17.63 51.92 24.82
C SER A 199 -18.67 53.00 24.54
N SER A 200 -19.85 52.79 25.10
CA SER A 200 -20.98 53.74 25.15
C SER A 200 -20.62 54.94 26.03
N LYS A 201 -20.68 56.17 25.46
CA LYS A 201 -21.08 57.40 26.16
C LYS A 201 -21.72 58.37 25.19
#